data_AF-A0AAD5FFM0-F1
#
_entry.id   AF-A0AAD5FFM0-F1
#
_cell.length_a   1.000
_cell.length_b   1.000
_cell.length_c   1.000
_cell.angle_alpha   90.00
_cell.angle_beta   90.00
_cell.angle_gamma   90.00
#
_symmetry.space_group_name_H-M   'P 1'
#
loop_
_entity.id
_entity.type
_entity.pdbx_description
1 polymer ?
#
loop_
_entity_poly.entity_id
_entity_poly.type
_entity_poly.pdbx_seq_one_letter_code
_entity_poly.pdbx_strand_id
1 'polypeptide(L)'
;FNPQKPIDKGDPSYITNPSLKDQVHCLVSVLPADKISMISDGVIQKMRAVREKARDLEIPQLVIMSRVDKVCPVVNKNLCKVYQSKKIKKQMEECSQMLGVPMNCIFPVQNYHEQITSDMHMDILILMAITNIIRFANDYIEEQVYNQ
;
A
#
# COMPACT_ATOMS: atom_id res chain seq x y z
N PHE A 1 -3.94 -17.33 10.58
CA PHE A 1 -2.71 -16.89 9.89
C PHE A 1 -1.51 -17.34 10.70
N ASN A 2 -0.58 -18.11 10.11
CA ASN A 2 0.68 -18.51 10.75
C ASN A 2 1.84 -17.77 10.04
N PRO A 3 2.58 -16.87 10.73
CA PRO A 3 3.65 -16.10 10.10
C PRO A 3 4.92 -16.91 9.83
N GLN A 4 5.06 -18.13 10.38
CA GLN A 4 6.26 -18.96 10.26
C GLN A 4 6.17 -20.03 9.16
N LYS A 5 4.97 -20.32 8.66
CA LYS A 5 4.74 -21.40 7.67
C LYS A 5 3.78 -20.91 6.57
N PRO A 6 4.14 -21.03 5.28
CA PRO A 6 3.20 -20.83 4.18
C PRO A 6 2.00 -21.78 4.28
N ILE A 7 0.85 -21.37 3.73
CA ILE A 7 -0.28 -22.28 3.54
C ILE A 7 0.10 -23.36 2.52
N ASP A 8 -0.25 -24.60 2.81
CA ASP A 8 0.00 -25.78 1.99
C ASP A 8 -1.31 -26.43 1.54
N LYS A 9 -1.27 -27.22 0.46
CA LYS A 9 -2.46 -27.93 -0.05
C LYS A 9 -3.06 -28.92 0.95
N GLY A 10 -2.26 -29.42 1.90
CA GLY A 10 -2.73 -30.29 2.98
C GLY A 10 -3.40 -29.54 4.14
N ASP A 11 -3.33 -28.21 4.20
CA ASP A 11 -3.96 -27.44 5.27
C ASP A 11 -5.50 -27.46 5.09
N PRO A 12 -6.30 -27.74 6.15
CA PRO A 12 -7.76 -27.84 6.03
C PRO A 12 -8.46 -26.57 5.50
N SER A 13 -7.81 -25.41 5.62
CA SER A 13 -8.32 -24.12 5.14
C SER A 13 -7.81 -23.73 3.75
N TYR A 14 -7.03 -24.58 3.08
CA TYR A 14 -6.53 -24.29 1.74
C TYR A 14 -7.64 -24.43 0.70
N ILE A 15 -7.89 -23.36 -0.05
CA ILE A 15 -8.89 -23.35 -1.11
C ILE A 15 -8.17 -23.57 -2.44
N THR A 16 -8.27 -24.78 -2.98
CA THR A 16 -7.58 -25.17 -4.23
C THR A 16 -8.05 -24.41 -5.45
N ASN A 17 -9.35 -24.11 -5.53
CA ASN A 17 -9.93 -23.32 -6.61
C ASN A 17 -10.75 -22.17 -5.98
N PRO A 18 -10.09 -21.06 -5.63
CA PRO A 18 -10.76 -19.96 -4.93
C PRO A 18 -11.82 -19.34 -5.82
N SER A 19 -13.03 -19.17 -5.26
CA SER A 19 -14.05 -18.35 -5.91
C SER A 19 -13.62 -16.89 -5.90
N LEU A 20 -14.25 -16.02 -6.70
CA LEU A 20 -13.85 -14.61 -6.81
C LEU A 20 -13.71 -13.93 -5.44
N LYS A 21 -14.68 -14.12 -4.54
CA LYS A 21 -14.63 -13.58 -3.16
C LYS A 21 -13.40 -14.01 -2.33
N ASP A 22 -12.76 -15.12 -2.68
CA ASP A 22 -11.61 -15.70 -1.97
C ASP A 22 -10.27 -15.31 -2.63
N GLN A 23 -10.31 -14.62 -3.78
CA GLN A 23 -9.14 -14.18 -4.53
C GLN A 23 -8.63 -12.82 -4.04
N VAL A 24 -7.36 -12.54 -4.32
CA VAL A 24 -6.76 -11.23 -4.05
C VAL A 24 -7.12 -10.29 -5.20
N HIS A 25 -7.80 -9.20 -4.86
CA HIS A 25 -8.24 -8.20 -5.84
C HIS A 25 -7.34 -6.97 -5.91
N CYS A 26 -6.47 -6.79 -4.92
CA CYS A 26 -5.59 -5.65 -4.82
C CYS A 26 -4.45 -5.94 -3.84
N LEU A 27 -3.21 -5.63 -4.23
CA LEU A 27 -2.04 -5.72 -3.37
C LEU A 27 -1.71 -4.31 -2.82
N VAL A 28 -1.75 -4.17 -1.49
CA VAL A 28 -1.39 -2.91 -0.81
C VAL A 28 -0.15 -3.13 0.05
N SER A 29 0.93 -2.43 -0.29
CA SER A 29 2.15 -2.39 0.54
C SER A 29 2.15 -1.18 1.46
N VAL A 30 2.51 -1.34 2.73
CA VAL A 30 2.56 -0.24 3.70
C VAL A 30 3.99 0.00 4.14
N LEU A 31 4.49 1.22 3.96
CA LEU A 31 5.87 1.59 4.33
C LEU A 31 5.89 2.88 5.16
N PRO A 32 6.73 2.96 6.20
CA PRO A 32 6.94 4.18 6.96
C PRO A 32 7.88 5.14 6.21
N ALA A 33 7.38 6.34 5.88
CA ALA A 33 8.08 7.37 5.13
C ALA A 33 9.40 7.83 5.79
N ASP A 34 9.48 7.77 7.12
CA ASP A 34 10.68 8.17 7.88
C ASP A 34 11.76 7.08 7.95
N LYS A 35 11.47 5.87 7.45
CA LYS A 35 12.40 4.72 7.52
C LYS A 35 12.59 4.01 6.19
N ILE A 36 12.10 4.55 5.08
CA ILE A 36 12.23 3.99 3.72
C ILE A 36 13.67 3.58 3.42
N SER A 37 14.63 4.46 3.68
CA SER A 37 16.06 4.19 3.45
C SER A 37 16.69 3.19 4.43
N MET A 38 16.00 2.83 5.51
CA MET A 38 16.47 1.87 6.52
C MET A 38 15.91 0.46 6.30
N ILE A 39 15.01 0.28 5.34
CA ILE A 39 14.44 -1.03 5.02
C ILE A 39 15.53 -1.85 4.36
N SER A 40 15.77 -3.06 4.88
CA SER A 40 16.82 -3.91 4.34
C SER A 40 16.49 -4.38 2.92
N ASP A 41 17.54 -4.55 2.10
CA ASP A 41 17.40 -5.04 0.73
C ASP A 41 16.65 -6.38 0.67
N GLY A 42 16.86 -7.26 1.65
CA GLY A 42 16.16 -8.54 1.73
C GLY A 42 14.64 -8.39 1.93
N VAL A 43 14.17 -7.35 2.62
CA VAL A 43 12.74 -7.04 2.74
C VAL A 43 12.23 -6.46 1.43
N ILE A 44 12.95 -5.51 0.83
CA ILE A 44 12.57 -4.91 -0.46
C ILE A 44 12.48 -5.97 -1.57
N GLN A 45 13.43 -6.91 -1.62
CA GLN A 45 13.41 -8.03 -2.57
C GLN A 45 12.18 -8.91 -2.39
N LYS A 46 11.80 -9.25 -1.15
CA LYS A 46 10.58 -10.03 -0.88
C LYS A 46 9.33 -9.27 -1.31
N MET A 47 9.25 -7.97 -1.02
CA MET A 47 8.12 -7.13 -1.45
C MET A 47 8.04 -7.05 -2.98
N ARG A 48 9.17 -6.90 -3.68
CA ARG A 48 9.23 -6.94 -5.15
C ARG A 48 8.78 -8.29 -5.70
N ALA A 49 9.23 -9.39 -5.13
CA ALA A 49 8.82 -10.72 -5.60
C ALA A 49 7.31 -10.96 -5.47
N VAL A 50 6.69 -10.48 -4.37
CA VAL A 50 5.22 -10.52 -4.22
C VAL A 50 4.55 -9.61 -5.24
N ARG A 51 5.07 -8.39 -5.44
CA ARG A 51 4.58 -7.42 -6.42
C ARG A 51 4.64 -7.93 -7.86
N GLU A 52 5.73 -8.60 -8.24
CA GLU A 52 5.91 -9.19 -9.56
C GLU A 52 4.91 -10.32 -9.81
N LYS A 53 4.69 -11.21 -8.83
CA LYS A 53 3.63 -12.22 -8.93
C LYS A 53 2.24 -11.61 -9.06
N ALA A 54 1.95 -10.54 -8.32
CA ALA A 54 0.69 -9.82 -8.45
C ALA A 54 0.54 -9.19 -9.84
N ARG A 55 1.61 -8.61 -10.41
CA ARG A 55 1.62 -8.05 -11.76
C ARG A 55 1.36 -9.12 -12.83
N ASP A 56 1.96 -10.28 -12.70
CA ASP A 56 1.78 -11.38 -13.66
C ASP A 56 0.34 -11.95 -13.63
N LEU A 57 -0.40 -11.68 -12.55
CA LEU A 57 -1.84 -11.94 -12.39
C LEU A 57 -2.71 -10.70 -12.67
N GLU A 58 -2.12 -9.62 -13.17
CA GLU A 58 -2.78 -8.33 -13.45
C GLU A 58 -3.46 -7.68 -12.23
N ILE A 59 -3.13 -8.14 -11.01
CA ILE A 59 -3.66 -7.60 -9.77
C ILE A 59 -3.13 -6.18 -9.57
N PRO A 60 -4.00 -5.19 -9.31
CA PRO A 60 -3.58 -3.81 -9.08
C PRO A 60 -2.73 -3.69 -7.81
N GLN A 61 -1.73 -2.81 -7.86
CA GLN A 61 -0.71 -2.66 -6.82
C GLN A 61 -0.64 -1.20 -6.36
N LEU A 62 -0.87 -0.97 -5.07
CA LEU A 62 -0.79 0.36 -4.46
C LEU A 62 0.13 0.35 -3.23
N VAL A 63 0.58 1.54 -2.84
CA VAL A 63 1.42 1.74 -1.68
C VAL A 63 0.81 2.78 -0.76
N ILE A 64 0.70 2.46 0.52
CA ILE A 64 0.46 3.43 1.58
C ILE A 64 1.80 3.82 2.19
N MET A 65 2.18 5.08 2.03
CA MET A 65 3.39 5.64 2.62
C MET A 65 3.03 6.39 3.91
N SER A 66 3.07 5.68 5.03
CA SER A 66 2.65 6.15 6.36
C SER A 66 3.69 7.04 7.05
N ARG A 67 3.36 7.65 8.20
CA ARG A 67 4.28 8.42 9.07
C ARG A 67 4.95 9.61 8.37
N VAL A 68 4.23 10.24 7.44
CA VAL A 68 4.72 11.41 6.68
C VAL A 68 5.01 12.63 7.56
N ASP A 69 4.35 12.72 8.72
CA ASP A 69 4.58 13.73 9.75
C ASP A 69 6.01 13.64 10.32
N LYS A 70 6.61 12.46 10.35
CA LYS A 70 7.96 12.25 10.88
C LYS A 70 9.08 12.61 9.90
N VAL A 71 8.78 12.77 8.61
CA VAL A 71 9.79 13.05 7.58
C VAL A 71 10.30 14.49 7.64
N CYS A 72 9.40 15.46 7.85
CA CYS A 72 9.82 16.85 7.94
C CYS A 72 8.93 17.74 8.83
N PRO A 73 9.52 18.74 9.51
CA PRO A 73 8.77 19.62 10.41
C PRO A 73 7.65 20.42 9.73
N VAL A 74 7.76 20.69 8.43
CA VAL A 74 6.73 21.43 7.67
C VAL A 74 5.45 20.62 7.57
N VAL A 75 5.55 19.33 7.26
CA VAL A 75 4.38 18.43 7.17
C VAL A 75 3.87 18.09 8.56
N ASN A 76 4.76 17.90 9.54
CA ASN A 76 4.35 17.71 10.94
C ASN A 76 3.48 18.87 11.47
N LYS A 77 3.82 20.11 11.11
CA LYS A 77 3.07 21.30 11.52
C LYS A 77 1.81 21.54 10.69
N ASN A 78 1.81 21.11 9.43
CA ASN A 78 0.70 21.33 8.51
C ASN A 78 0.65 20.20 7.48
N LEU A 79 -0.24 19.24 7.73
CA LEU A 79 -0.41 18.06 6.89
C LEU A 79 -0.89 18.39 5.46
N CYS A 80 -1.55 19.54 5.24
CA CYS A 80 -1.93 20.02 3.90
C CYS A 80 -0.72 20.24 2.98
N LYS A 81 0.49 20.35 3.55
CA LYS A 81 1.73 20.50 2.79
C LYS A 81 2.32 19.17 2.32
N VAL A 82 1.68 18.02 2.58
CA VAL A 82 2.21 16.69 2.25
C VAL A 82 2.61 16.56 0.77
N TYR A 83 1.72 16.92 -0.16
CA TYR A 83 1.99 16.87 -1.62
C TYR A 83 2.82 18.06 -2.13
N GLN A 84 3.03 19.09 -1.32
CA GLN A 84 3.84 20.27 -1.68
C GLN A 84 5.29 20.14 -1.18
N SER A 85 5.53 19.22 -0.22
CA SER A 85 6.82 19.04 0.43
C SER A 85 7.79 18.28 -0.49
N LYS A 86 8.89 18.94 -0.87
CA LYS A 86 10.00 18.30 -1.62
C LYS A 86 10.57 17.07 -0.90
N LYS A 87 10.58 17.07 0.44
CA LYS A 87 11.07 15.91 1.22
C LYS A 87 10.12 14.72 1.11
N ILE A 88 8.81 14.95 1.15
CA ILE A 88 7.82 13.87 0.93
C ILE A 88 7.92 13.36 -0.49
N LYS A 89 8.01 14.25 -1.49
CA LYS A 89 8.18 13.85 -2.89
C LYS A 89 9.40 12.94 -3.07
N LYS A 90 10.54 13.29 -2.46
CA LYS A 90 11.74 12.46 -2.48
C LYS A 90 11.50 11.06 -1.87
N GLN A 91 10.80 10.99 -0.74
CA GLN A 91 10.43 9.70 -0.12
C GLN A 91 9.50 8.87 -1.02
N MET A 92 8.56 9.51 -1.71
CA MET A 92 7.73 8.83 -2.71
C MET A 92 8.56 8.31 -3.89
N GLU A 93 9.51 9.09 -4.39
CA GLU A 93 10.41 8.69 -5.48
C GLU A 93 11.30 7.51 -5.06
N GLU A 94 11.87 7.55 -3.85
CA GLU A 94 12.63 6.45 -3.26
C GLU A 94 11.76 5.19 -3.13
N CYS A 95 10.52 5.34 -2.62
CA CYS A 95 9.57 4.24 -2.52
C CYS A 95 9.18 3.65 -3.88
N SER A 96 8.93 4.51 -4.87
CA SER A 96 8.64 4.13 -6.26
C SER A 96 9.78 3.30 -6.86
N GLN A 97 11.03 3.74 -6.69
CA GLN A 97 12.20 3.01 -7.18
C GLN A 97 12.40 1.69 -6.45
N MET A 98 12.28 1.68 -5.12
CA MET A 98 12.46 0.48 -4.31
C MET A 98 11.39 -0.57 -4.58
N LEU A 99 10.14 -0.20 -4.79
CA LEU A 99 9.07 -1.17 -5.03
C LEU A 99 8.72 -1.36 -6.49
N GLY A 100 9.21 -0.50 -7.40
CA GLY A 100 8.87 -0.48 -8.81
C GLY A 100 7.37 -0.28 -9.08
N VAL A 101 6.75 0.63 -8.30
CA VAL A 101 5.38 1.08 -8.51
C VAL A 101 5.40 2.53 -9.04
N PRO A 102 4.44 2.94 -9.88
CA PRO A 102 4.41 4.31 -10.38
C PRO A 102 4.00 5.30 -9.26
N MET A 103 4.42 6.55 -9.40
CA MET A 103 4.22 7.59 -8.36
C MET A 103 2.73 7.84 -8.03
N ASN A 104 1.84 7.69 -9.00
CA ASN A 104 0.39 7.84 -8.83
C ASN A 104 -0.27 6.66 -8.07
N CYS A 105 0.47 5.59 -7.78
CA CYS A 105 0.03 4.48 -6.94
C CYS A 105 0.55 4.58 -5.49
N ILE A 106 1.18 5.70 -5.11
CA ILE A 106 1.73 5.92 -3.77
C ILE A 106 0.90 6.98 -3.04
N PHE A 107 0.32 6.60 -1.91
CA PHE A 107 -0.56 7.43 -1.10
C PHE A 107 0.14 7.78 0.23
N PRO A 108 0.71 9.00 0.36
CA PRO A 108 1.20 9.50 1.63
C PRO A 108 0.07 9.70 2.64
N VAL A 109 0.19 9.11 3.82
CA VAL A 109 -0.79 9.25 4.92
C VAL A 109 -0.12 9.48 6.27
N GLN A 110 -0.85 10.16 7.16
CA GLN A 110 -0.56 10.17 8.59
C GLN A 110 -1.62 9.32 9.28
N ASN A 111 -1.20 8.35 10.10
CA ASN A 111 -2.10 7.48 10.84
C ASN A 111 -2.43 8.08 12.20
N TYR A 112 -3.61 7.75 12.72
CA TYR A 112 -3.98 7.98 14.11
C TYR A 112 -3.06 7.17 15.03
N HIS A 113 -2.40 7.86 15.96
CA HIS A 113 -1.52 7.24 16.96
C HIS A 113 -1.76 7.82 18.35
N GLU A 114 -1.79 9.16 18.46
CA GLU A 114 -1.99 9.89 19.73
C GLU A 114 -3.27 10.72 19.74
N GLN A 115 -3.87 10.95 18.56
CA GLN A 115 -5.07 11.77 18.42
C GLN A 115 -6.28 11.00 18.98
N ILE A 116 -7.01 11.65 19.89
CA ILE A 116 -8.22 11.11 20.52
C ILE A 116 -9.47 11.45 19.70
N THR A 117 -9.44 12.59 19.00
CA THR A 117 -10.50 13.05 18.11
C THR A 117 -10.08 12.90 16.65
N SER A 118 -11.06 12.89 15.76
CA SER A 118 -10.78 12.96 14.33
C SER A 118 -10.06 14.26 13.97
N ASP A 119 -9.17 14.17 12.99
CA ASP A 119 -8.51 15.28 12.33
C ASP A 119 -8.88 15.24 10.85
N MET A 120 -9.47 16.35 10.37
CA MET A 120 -10.00 16.44 9.01
C MET A 120 -8.91 16.22 7.94
N HIS A 121 -7.68 16.68 8.18
CA HIS A 121 -6.61 16.55 7.20
C HIS A 121 -6.10 15.10 7.14
N MET A 122 -6.01 14.43 8.29
CA MET A 122 -5.70 13.00 8.37
C MET A 122 -6.80 12.17 7.68
N ASP A 123 -8.06 12.46 7.98
CA ASP A 123 -9.21 11.78 7.39
C ASP A 123 -9.24 11.91 5.87
N ILE A 124 -9.02 13.12 5.33
CA ILE A 124 -8.97 13.33 3.88
C ILE A 124 -7.90 12.45 3.22
N LEU A 125 -6.69 12.36 3.79
CA LEU A 125 -5.62 11.53 3.23
C LEU A 125 -5.92 10.04 3.31
N ILE A 126 -6.44 9.58 4.45
CA ILE A 126 -6.81 8.18 4.66
C ILE A 126 -7.97 7.78 3.75
N LEU A 127 -9.02 8.60 3.68
CA LEU A 127 -10.17 8.37 2.80
C LEU A 127 -9.72 8.36 1.34
N MET A 128 -8.89 9.30 0.91
CA MET A 128 -8.38 9.30 -0.46
C MET A 128 -7.61 8.01 -0.79
N ALA A 129 -6.76 7.51 0.13
CA ALA A 129 -6.05 6.26 -0.07
C ALA A 129 -7.01 5.06 -0.17
N ILE A 130 -7.94 4.92 0.78
CA ILE A 130 -8.92 3.83 0.82
C ILE A 130 -9.85 3.87 -0.40
N THR A 131 -10.36 5.04 -0.77
CA THR A 131 -11.21 5.21 -1.95
C THR A 131 -10.51 4.76 -3.22
N ASN A 132 -9.23 5.11 -3.41
CA ASN A 132 -8.49 4.63 -4.57
C ASN A 132 -8.25 3.12 -4.50
N ILE A 133 -7.87 2.57 -3.35
CA ILE A 133 -7.70 1.10 -3.18
C ILE A 133 -8.98 0.35 -3.56
N ILE A 134 -10.14 0.80 -3.08
CA ILE A 134 -11.44 0.20 -3.40
C ILE A 134 -11.74 0.35 -4.89
N ARG A 135 -11.50 1.52 -5.49
CA ARG A 135 -11.72 1.73 -6.92
C ARG A 135 -10.90 0.75 -7.76
N PHE A 136 -9.59 0.68 -7.52
CA PHE A 136 -8.72 -0.26 -8.24
C PHE A 136 -9.15 -1.73 -8.05
N ALA A 137 -9.56 -2.12 -6.85
CA ALA A 137 -10.06 -3.47 -6.61
C ALA A 137 -11.37 -3.75 -7.35
N ASN A 138 -12.29 -2.78 -7.39
CA ASN A 138 -13.56 -2.91 -8.11
C ASN A 138 -13.34 -2.96 -9.63
N ASP A 139 -12.49 -2.09 -10.18
CA ASP A 139 -12.14 -2.09 -11.61
C ASP A 139 -11.59 -3.47 -12.02
N TYR A 140 -10.68 -4.05 -11.21
CA TYR A 140 -10.17 -5.39 -11.44
C TYR A 140 -11.25 -6.48 -11.36
N ILE A 141 -12.14 -6.41 -10.36
CA ILE A 141 -13.26 -7.36 -10.22
C ILE A 141 -14.19 -7.29 -11.43
N GLU A 142 -14.54 -6.08 -11.89
CA GLU A 142 -15.40 -5.88 -13.06
C GLU A 142 -14.76 -6.51 -14.31
N GLU A 143 -13.49 -6.26 -14.57
CA GLU A 143 -12.76 -6.88 -15.69
C GLU A 143 -12.78 -8.42 -15.61
N GLN A 144 -12.59 -9.01 -14.43
CA GLN A 144 -12.65 -10.47 -14.24
C GLN A 144 -14.05 -11.05 -14.48
N VAL A 145 -15.11 -10.30 -14.20
CA VAL A 145 -16.50 -10.73 -14.45
C VAL A 145 -16.88 -10.59 -15.92
N TYR A 146 -16.40 -9.54 -16.61
CA TYR A 146 -16.71 -9.30 -18.02
C TYR A 146 -15.87 -10.15 -18.99
N ASN A 147 -14.69 -10.61 -18.59
CA ASN A 147 -13.78 -11.42 -19.40
C ASN A 147 -13.95 -12.94 -19.21
N GLN A 148 -14.96 -13.39 -18.45
CA GLN A 148 -15.38 -14.80 -18.33
C GLN A 148 -16.45 -15.17 -19.36
#